data_AF-A0AAU4EX18-F1
#
_entry.id   AF-A0AAU4EX18-F1
#
_cell.length_a   1.000
_cell.length_b   1.000
_cell.length_c   1.000
_cell.angle_alpha   90.00
_cell.angle_beta   90.00
_cell.angle_gamma   90.00
#
_symmetry.space_group_name_H-M   'P 1'
#
loop_
_entity.id
_entity.type
_entity.pdbx_description
1 polymer ?
#
loop_
_entity_poly.entity_id
_entity_poly.type
_entity_poly.pdbx_seq_one_letter_code
_entity_poly.pdbx_strand_id
1 'polypeptide(L)'
;MALLEEFPWVDVLPEAAQAQFVHDFARAFQASAELGQWSVLAQTITEWRSTAAIHADPVLAGKLSGPIEEDFGPVPGPTDV
;
A
#
# COMPACT_ATOMS: atom_id res chain seq x y z
N MET A 1 -18.57 3.60 -8.13
CA MET A 1 -18.43 4.33 -6.84
C MET A 1 -18.73 3.44 -5.64
N ALA A 2 -19.69 2.50 -5.71
CA ALA A 2 -20.01 1.55 -4.62
C ALA A 2 -18.81 0.88 -3.90
N LEU A 3 -17.74 0.52 -4.62
CA LEU A 3 -16.59 -0.14 -3.99
C LEU A 3 -15.88 0.74 -2.96
N LEU A 4 -15.73 2.04 -3.24
CA LEU A 4 -15.00 2.95 -2.34
C LEU A 4 -15.78 3.19 -1.05
N GLU A 5 -17.12 3.17 -1.13
CA GLU A 5 -18.02 3.36 0.01
C GLU A 5 -17.86 2.24 1.07
N GLU A 6 -17.41 1.04 0.66
CA GLU A 6 -17.11 -0.07 1.57
C GLU A 6 -15.78 0.11 2.33
N PHE A 7 -14.95 1.05 1.91
CA PHE A 7 -13.63 1.32 2.47
C PHE A 7 -13.42 2.80 2.80
N PRO A 8 -14.02 3.32 3.90
CA PRO A 8 -13.95 4.75 4.25
C PRO A 8 -12.53 5.31 4.42
N TRP A 9 -11.55 4.45 4.71
CA TRP A 9 -10.14 4.85 4.78
C TRP A 9 -9.53 5.22 3.42
N VAL A 10 -10.22 4.95 2.30
CA VAL A 10 -9.75 5.35 0.97
C VAL A 10 -9.87 6.87 0.77
N ASP A 11 -10.73 7.55 1.52
CA ASP A 11 -10.95 8.99 1.40
C ASP A 11 -9.71 9.84 1.75
N VAL A 12 -8.76 9.29 2.50
CA VAL A 12 -7.48 9.97 2.81
C VAL A 12 -6.43 9.78 1.73
N LEU A 13 -6.68 8.93 0.73
CA LEU A 13 -5.77 8.72 -0.39
C LEU A 13 -5.93 9.84 -1.44
N PRO A 14 -4.84 10.26 -2.09
CA PRO A 14 -4.91 11.08 -3.30
C PRO A 14 -5.75 10.40 -4.39
N GLU A 15 -6.44 11.17 -5.22
CA GLU A 15 -7.36 10.65 -6.26
C GLU A 15 -6.71 9.58 -7.16
N ALA A 16 -5.47 9.79 -7.59
CA ALA A 16 -4.72 8.83 -8.39
C ALA A 16 -4.50 7.49 -7.64
N ALA A 17 -4.26 7.54 -6.33
CA ALA A 17 -4.10 6.37 -5.49
C ALA A 17 -5.44 5.66 -5.24
N GLN A 18 -6.56 6.38 -5.17
CA GLN A 18 -7.89 5.76 -5.11
C GLN A 18 -8.20 4.96 -6.38
N ALA A 19 -7.89 5.52 -7.55
CA ALA A 19 -8.06 4.82 -8.83
C ALA A 19 -7.17 3.57 -8.91
N GLN A 20 -5.93 3.66 -8.44
CA GLN A 20 -5.01 2.52 -8.39
C GLN A 20 -5.50 1.42 -7.44
N PHE A 21 -6.01 1.78 -6.26
CA PHE A 21 -6.61 0.83 -5.32
C PHE A 21 -7.75 0.02 -5.97
N VAL A 22 -8.66 0.69 -6.69
CA VAL A 22 -9.77 0.01 -7.38
C VAL A 22 -9.26 -1.00 -8.42
N HIS A 23 -8.25 -0.63 -9.20
CA HIS A 23 -7.64 -1.52 -10.18
C HIS A 23 -6.99 -2.73 -9.51
N ASP A 24 -6.20 -2.51 -8.45
CA ASP A 24 -5.46 -3.58 -7.78
C ASP A 24 -6.41 -4.51 -7.01
N PHE A 25 -7.46 -3.97 -6.39
CA PHE A 25 -8.52 -4.75 -5.77
C PHE A 25 -9.20 -5.67 -6.79
N ALA A 26 -9.61 -5.15 -7.95
CA ALA A 26 -10.28 -5.95 -8.98
C ALA A 26 -9.37 -7.08 -9.49
N ARG A 27 -8.09 -6.77 -9.75
CA ARG A 27 -7.10 -7.75 -10.17
C ARG A 27 -6.88 -8.83 -9.11
N ALA A 28 -6.70 -8.45 -7.84
CA ALA A 28 -6.48 -9.38 -6.73
C ALA A 28 -7.71 -10.26 -6.48
N PHE A 29 -8.91 -9.70 -6.61
CA PHE A 29 -10.17 -10.43 -6.53
C PHE A 29 -10.27 -11.49 -7.62
N GLN A 30 -10.01 -11.13 -8.89
CA GLN A 30 -10.04 -12.06 -10.01
C GLN A 30 -9.03 -13.20 -9.83
N ALA A 31 -7.77 -12.87 -9.52
CA ALA A 31 -6.74 -13.87 -9.27
C ALA A 31 -7.10 -14.80 -8.10
N SER A 32 -7.66 -14.24 -7.02
CA SER A 32 -8.09 -15.04 -5.87
C SER A 32 -9.22 -16.00 -6.22
N ALA A 33 -10.17 -15.56 -7.04
CA ALA A 33 -11.28 -16.37 -7.51
C ALA A 33 -10.82 -17.51 -8.44
N GLU A 34 -9.90 -17.23 -9.37
CA GLU A 34 -9.32 -18.23 -10.27
C GLU A 34 -8.52 -19.31 -9.52
N LEU A 35 -7.78 -18.90 -8.48
CA LEU A 35 -6.95 -19.80 -7.67
C LEU A 35 -7.72 -20.47 -6.52
N GLY A 36 -8.97 -20.03 -6.25
CA GLY A 36 -9.73 -20.46 -5.08
C GLY A 36 -9.04 -20.12 -3.74
N GLN A 37 -8.21 -19.08 -3.71
CA GLN A 37 -7.41 -18.66 -2.55
C GLN A 37 -7.49 -17.15 -2.37
N TRP A 38 -7.97 -16.71 -1.21
CA TRP A 38 -8.29 -15.29 -0.94
C TRP A 38 -7.15 -14.51 -0.27
N SER A 39 -6.00 -15.13 -0.04
CA SER A 39 -4.86 -14.49 0.62
C SER A 39 -4.34 -13.29 -0.17
N VAL A 40 -4.35 -13.35 -1.50
CA VAL A 40 -3.91 -12.24 -2.37
C VAL A 40 -4.80 -11.02 -2.17
N LEU A 41 -6.13 -11.18 -2.22
CA LEU A 41 -7.06 -10.08 -1.98
C LEU A 41 -6.92 -9.48 -0.57
N ALA A 42 -6.81 -10.34 0.46
CA ALA A 42 -6.65 -9.88 1.84
C ALA A 42 -5.35 -9.08 2.03
N GLN A 43 -4.26 -9.53 1.39
CA GLN A 43 -2.98 -8.84 1.42
C GLN A 43 -3.08 -7.48 0.72
N THR A 44 -3.67 -7.42 -0.48
CA THR A 44 -3.87 -6.16 -1.21
C THR A 44 -4.64 -5.13 -0.37
N ILE A 45 -5.72 -5.53 0.31
CA ILE A 45 -6.48 -4.62 1.19
C ILE A 45 -5.61 -4.12 2.36
N THR A 46 -4.80 -5.00 2.96
CA THR A 46 -3.92 -4.66 4.08
C THR A 46 -2.83 -3.66 3.68
N GLU A 47 -2.23 -3.85 2.53
CA GLU A 47 -1.22 -2.95 1.96
C GLU A 47 -1.80 -1.57 1.68
N TRP A 48 -2.96 -1.51 1.02
CA TRP A 48 -3.61 -0.24 0.70
C TRP A 48 -4.08 0.52 1.94
N ARG A 49 -4.54 -0.19 2.98
CA ARG A 49 -4.86 0.44 4.27
C ARG A 49 -3.61 1.04 4.94
N SER A 50 -2.46 0.38 4.82
CA SER A 50 -1.19 0.88 5.35
C SER A 50 -0.72 2.12 4.59
N THR A 51 -0.86 2.13 3.26
CA THR A 51 -0.64 3.32 2.41
C THR A 51 -1.55 4.47 2.83
N ALA A 52 -2.84 4.21 3.06
CA ALA A 52 -3.79 5.22 3.54
C ALA A 52 -3.40 5.78 4.92
N ALA A 53 -2.89 4.94 5.83
CA ALA A 53 -2.41 5.40 7.13
C ALA A 53 -1.22 6.38 7.01
N ILE A 54 -0.33 6.17 6.03
CA ILE A 54 0.76 7.11 5.74
C ILE A 54 0.20 8.43 5.22
N HIS A 55 -0.75 8.39 4.27
CA HIS A 55 -1.36 9.62 3.72
C HIS A 55 -2.20 10.39 4.74
N ALA A 56 -2.78 9.72 5.74
CA ALA A 56 -3.48 10.36 6.84
C ALA A 56 -2.56 11.15 7.78
N ASP A 57 -1.26 10.82 7.82
CA ASP A 57 -0.24 11.53 8.59
C ASP A 57 0.70 12.32 7.66
N PRO A 58 0.44 13.62 7.43
CA PRO A 58 1.25 14.43 6.52
C PRO A 58 2.71 14.58 6.98
N VAL A 59 2.98 14.45 8.29
CA VAL A 59 4.35 14.49 8.82
C VAL A 59 5.09 13.20 8.43
N LEU A 60 4.45 12.04 8.61
CA LEU A 60 5.00 10.76 8.19
C LEU A 60 5.17 10.68 6.67
N ALA A 61 4.16 11.09 5.91
CA ALA A 61 4.22 11.14 4.45
C ALA A 61 5.39 12.01 3.96
N GLY A 62 5.59 13.18 4.58
CA GLY A 62 6.72 14.06 4.29
C GLY A 62 8.08 13.42 4.59
N LYS A 63 8.21 12.73 5.73
CA LYS A 63 9.44 12.01 6.10
C LYS A 63 9.77 10.87 5.13
N LEU A 64 8.76 10.13 4.67
CA LEU A 64 8.94 8.96 3.80
C LEU A 64 9.15 9.34 2.33
N SER A 65 8.63 10.49 1.90
CA SER A 65 8.73 10.96 0.52
C SER A 65 9.86 11.98 0.31
N GLY A 66 10.49 12.43 1.40
CA GLY A 66 11.60 13.37 1.39
C GLY A 66 12.92 12.73 0.97
N PRO A 67 13.94 13.54 0.64
CA PRO A 67 15.28 13.05 0.35
C PRO A 67 15.88 12.35 1.58
N ILE A 68 16.64 11.28 1.35
CA ILE A 68 17.48 10.68 2.39
C ILE A 68 18.78 11.50 2.47
N GLU A 69 18.99 12.17 3.60
CA GLU A 69 20.15 13.05 3.80
C GLU A 69 21.40 12.28 4.27
N GLU A 70 21.25 11.04 4.73
CA GLU A 70 22.30 10.26 5.39
C GLU A 70 22.44 8.86 4.76
N ASP A 71 23.67 8.42 4.47
CA ASP A 71 23.99 7.16 3.77
C ASP A 71 23.78 5.91 4.66
N PHE A 72 23.47 6.08 5.96
CA PHE A 72 23.30 5.03 7.00
C PHE A 72 24.44 3.99 7.12
N GLY A 73 25.53 4.16 6.37
CA GLY A 73 26.69 3.27 6.36
C GLY A 73 26.51 2.04 5.46
N PRO A 74 27.58 1.26 5.25
CA PRO A 74 27.57 0.11 4.38
C PRO A 74 26.71 -1.03 4.97
N VAL A 75 25.90 -1.66 4.12
CA VAL A 75 25.14 -2.88 4.47
C VAL A 75 26.12 -4.07 4.56
N PRO A 76 26.22 -4.77 5.72
CA PRO A 76 27.11 -5.92 5.87
C PRO A 76 26.80 -7.04 4.87
N GLY A 77 27.85 -7.74 4.42
CA GLY A 77 27.70 -8.93 3.58
C GLY A 77 27.05 -10.08 4.34
N PRO A 78 26.35 -11.01 3.65
CA PRO A 78 25.70 -12.16 4.30
C PRO A 78 26.62 -13.06 5.13
N THR A 79 27.93 -12.98 4.90
CA THR A 79 28.97 -13.79 5.56
C THR A 79 29.83 -13.00 6.55
N ASP A 80 29.55 -11.71 6.75
CA ASP A 80 30.36 -10.81 7.58
C ASP A 80 29.79 -10.61 9.01
N VAL A 81 29.10 -11.63 9.57
CA VAL A 81 28.56 -11.64 10.95
C VAL A 81 29.36 -12.49 11.93
#